data_AF-A0AA36FDT2-F1
#
_entry.id   AF-A0AA36FDT2-F1
#
_cell.length_a   1.000
_cell.length_b   1.000
_cell.length_c   1.000
_cell.angle_alpha   90.00
_cell.angle_beta   90.00
_cell.angle_gamma   90.00
#
_symmetry.space_group_name_H-M   'P 1'
#
loop_
_entity.id
_entity.type
_entity.pdbx_description
1 polymer ?
#
loop_
_entity_poly.entity_id
_entity_poly.type
_entity_poly.pdbx_seq_one_letter_code
_entity_poly.pdbx_strand_id
1 'polypeptide(L)'
;MASPVSPLEAEEDFPDDNIPDEALVEPSEKPLSAALRARIERNRQRALMLRQARLNSKPYSKPNGQSIMKVCNSEIDTGAGFFLDEDQERDLKNQKVIYDEAPSLLIGSCNCENCDQKFTESYLLKNFECFVCDSCREENDETYNLITKTDAKTKYLLNDVDLDKREPKLKFIVRKNPHNPRWGDMKLYLESQVKRRAIVVWESEEKIEAAKEAKTEKRANMKKKKFNKKMKELRMSVRSSLWQKQTSTHQHSYGEESYDEEEDMYSKTCTTCGNVMTYEKM
;
A
#
# COMPACT_ATOMS: atom_id res chain seq x y z
N MET A 1 -41.83 1.51 46.30
CA MET A 1 -40.59 0.70 46.23
C MET A 1 -40.22 0.55 44.77
N ALA A 2 -39.00 0.99 44.43
CA ALA A 2 -38.24 0.80 43.19
C ALA A 2 -38.95 1.08 41.84
N SER A 3 -38.76 2.32 41.35
CA SER A 3 -38.89 2.72 39.95
C SER A 3 -37.77 2.13 39.08
N PRO A 4 -37.96 2.00 37.76
CA PRO A 4 -37.03 1.30 36.88
C PRO A 4 -35.81 2.19 36.54
N VAL A 5 -34.64 1.56 36.48
CA VAL A 5 -33.36 2.18 36.13
C VAL A 5 -33.21 2.18 34.61
N SER A 6 -33.23 3.38 34.01
CA SER A 6 -32.85 3.59 32.61
C SER A 6 -31.32 3.59 32.44
N PRO A 7 -30.78 3.15 31.30
CA PRO A 7 -29.35 3.19 31.01
C PRO A 7 -28.84 4.62 30.86
N LEU A 8 -27.75 4.94 31.58
CA LEU A 8 -26.97 6.16 31.39
C LEU A 8 -26.16 6.03 30.08
N GLU A 9 -26.61 6.69 29.04
CA GLU A 9 -25.80 7.01 27.86
C GLU A 9 -24.81 8.10 28.26
N ALA A 10 -23.51 7.79 28.22
CA ALA A 10 -22.46 8.77 28.34
C ALA A 10 -22.31 9.47 26.98
N GLU A 11 -22.96 10.63 26.84
CA GLU A 11 -22.65 11.57 25.77
C GLU A 11 -21.28 12.20 26.07
N GLU A 12 -20.28 11.88 25.25
CA GLU A 12 -19.03 12.62 25.22
C GLU A 12 -19.26 13.94 24.48
N ASP A 13 -19.41 15.02 25.25
CA ASP A 13 -19.41 16.40 24.77
C ASP A 13 -18.07 16.69 24.04
N PHE A 14 -18.10 16.70 22.71
CA PHE A 14 -17.05 17.32 21.92
C PHE A 14 -17.23 18.84 22.02
N PRO A 15 -16.18 19.60 22.42
CA PRO A 15 -16.29 21.05 22.43
C PRO A 15 -16.52 21.56 21.02
N ASP A 16 -17.64 22.25 20.86
CA ASP A 16 -18.04 22.94 19.64
C ASP A 16 -17.01 24.07 19.40
N ASP A 17 -16.11 23.87 18.43
CA ASP A 17 -15.16 24.87 17.97
C ASP A 17 -15.93 25.98 17.24
N ASN A 18 -16.58 26.83 18.03
CA ASN A 18 -17.24 28.05 17.60
C ASN A 18 -16.15 29.07 17.30
N ILE A 19 -15.57 28.94 16.10
CA ILE A 19 -14.62 29.89 15.52
C ILE A 19 -15.39 31.19 15.29
N PRO A 20 -15.01 32.32 15.94
CA PRO A 20 -15.62 33.60 15.65
C PRO A 20 -15.36 33.95 14.17
N ASP A 21 -16.38 34.45 13.49
CA ASP A 21 -16.30 35.04 12.15
C ASP A 21 -15.33 36.24 12.18
N GLU A 22 -14.05 35.94 12.11
CA GLU A 22 -12.96 36.90 12.11
C GLU A 22 -12.81 37.43 10.69
N ALA A 23 -13.46 38.57 10.47
CA ALA A 23 -13.18 39.61 9.49
C ALA A 23 -12.54 39.15 8.17
N LEU A 24 -13.27 39.35 7.07
CA LEU A 24 -12.72 39.44 5.72
C LEU A 24 -11.52 40.41 5.71
N VAL A 25 -10.32 39.86 5.85
CA VAL A 25 -9.08 40.55 5.60
C VAL A 25 -8.97 40.68 4.09
N GLU A 26 -9.39 41.83 3.58
CA GLU A 26 -9.05 42.32 2.25
C GLU A 26 -7.58 41.97 1.96
N PRO A 27 -7.27 41.22 0.89
CA PRO A 27 -5.91 40.80 0.61
C PRO A 27 -5.07 42.05 0.37
N SER A 28 -4.24 42.42 1.35
CA SER A 28 -3.30 43.52 1.18
C SER A 28 -2.42 43.16 -0.02
N GLU A 29 -2.56 43.91 -1.12
CA GLU A 29 -1.84 43.74 -2.37
C GLU A 29 -0.36 44.14 -2.22
N LYS A 30 0.34 43.52 -1.26
CA LYS A 30 1.78 43.72 -1.12
C LYS A 30 2.44 43.04 -2.31
N PRO A 31 3.14 43.81 -3.18
CA PRO A 31 3.83 43.22 -4.31
C PRO A 31 4.82 42.17 -3.82
N LEU A 32 4.73 40.94 -4.36
CA LEU A 32 5.65 39.85 -4.03
C LEU A 32 7.10 40.32 -4.14
N SER A 33 7.96 39.94 -3.19
CA SER A 33 9.37 40.34 -3.21
C SER A 33 10.06 39.88 -4.49
N ALA A 34 11.05 40.65 -4.95
CA ALA A 34 11.80 40.34 -6.18
C ALA A 34 12.39 38.92 -6.16
N ALA A 35 12.86 38.47 -4.99
CA ALA A 35 13.37 37.12 -4.78
C ALA A 35 12.29 36.04 -4.97
N LEU A 36 11.06 36.28 -4.48
CA LEU A 36 9.94 35.36 -4.64
C LEU A 36 9.48 35.30 -6.11
N ARG A 37 9.40 36.46 -6.79
CA ARG A 37 9.09 36.54 -8.22
C ARG A 37 10.10 35.77 -9.07
N ALA A 38 11.40 35.91 -8.78
CA ALA A 38 12.46 35.18 -9.46
C ALA A 38 12.40 33.65 -9.21
N ARG A 39 11.91 33.21 -8.05
CA ARG A 39 11.68 31.79 -7.75
C ARG A 39 10.46 31.25 -8.50
N ILE A 40 9.39 32.02 -8.56
CA ILE A 40 8.17 31.67 -9.32
C ILE A 40 8.51 31.56 -10.80
N GLU A 41 9.28 32.50 -11.35
CA GLU A 41 9.69 32.50 -12.75
C GLU A 41 10.60 31.31 -13.10
N ARG A 42 11.57 30.97 -12.23
CA ARG A 42 12.39 29.76 -12.39
C ARG A 42 11.55 28.47 -12.38
N ASN A 43 10.57 28.36 -11.48
CA ASN A 43 9.67 27.21 -11.43
C ASN A 43 8.79 27.12 -12.69
N ARG A 44 8.29 28.27 -13.18
CA ARG A 44 7.52 28.37 -14.42
C ARG A 44 8.35 27.91 -15.63
N GLN A 45 9.59 28.40 -15.76
CA GLN A 45 10.50 28.02 -16.84
C GLN A 45 10.84 26.52 -16.80
N ARG A 46 11.09 25.96 -15.61
CA ARG A 46 11.33 24.52 -15.44
C ARG A 46 10.12 23.68 -15.84
N ALA A 47 8.91 24.11 -15.48
CA ALA A 47 7.67 23.43 -15.87
C ALA A 47 7.43 23.49 -17.39
N LEU A 48 7.70 24.64 -18.03
CA LEU A 48 7.61 24.78 -19.49
C LEU A 48 8.62 23.89 -20.21
N MET A 49 9.87 23.85 -19.76
CA MET A 49 10.89 22.96 -20.31
C MET A 49 10.52 21.47 -20.17
N LEU A 50 9.99 21.04 -19.02
CA LEU A 50 9.51 19.67 -18.84
C LEU A 50 8.33 19.33 -19.76
N ARG A 51 7.42 20.29 -19.98
CA ARG A 51 6.30 20.12 -20.92
C ARG A 51 6.79 20.00 -22.36
N GLN A 52 7.73 20.84 -22.78
CA GLN A 52 8.34 20.79 -24.10
C GLN A 52 9.13 19.49 -24.31
N ALA A 53 9.90 19.05 -23.31
CA ALA A 53 10.62 17.78 -23.34
C ALA A 53 9.66 16.59 -23.51
N ARG A 54 8.53 16.56 -22.78
CA ARG A 54 7.49 15.52 -22.92
C ARG A 54 6.81 15.53 -24.30
N LEU A 55 6.68 16.70 -24.93
CA LEU A 55 6.15 16.83 -26.29
C LEU A 55 7.17 16.33 -27.33
N ASN A 56 8.45 16.66 -27.15
CA ASN A 56 9.54 16.25 -28.03
C ASN A 56 9.91 14.77 -27.86
N SER A 57 9.74 14.19 -26.67
CA SER A 57 10.09 12.80 -26.36
C SER A 57 9.03 11.78 -26.78
N LYS A 58 8.05 12.14 -27.63
CA LYS A 58 7.17 11.16 -28.29
C LYS A 58 7.99 10.40 -29.36
N PRO A 59 8.43 9.16 -29.12
CA PRO A 59 9.50 8.54 -29.89
C PRO A 59 9.00 7.78 -31.14
N TYR A 60 7.81 8.07 -31.65
CA TYR A 60 7.30 7.48 -32.88
C TYR A 60 6.58 8.51 -33.75
N SER A 61 7.37 9.26 -34.51
CA SER A 61 6.92 9.87 -35.76
C SER A 61 7.64 9.12 -36.88
N LYS A 62 6.93 8.26 -37.62
CA LYS A 62 7.50 7.56 -38.78
C LYS A 62 7.75 8.58 -39.91
N PRO A 63 8.83 8.44 -40.69
CA PRO A 63 9.07 9.30 -41.84
C PRO A 63 8.26 8.75 -43.02
N ASN A 64 7.21 9.45 -43.41
CA ASN A 64 6.91 9.73 -44.82
C ASN A 64 5.72 10.68 -44.88
N GLY A 65 5.93 11.80 -45.56
CA GLY A 65 5.01 12.91 -45.63
C GLY A 65 3.69 12.51 -46.28
N GLN A 66 2.61 12.73 -45.54
CA GLN A 66 1.39 13.36 -46.02
C GLN A 66 0.71 14.04 -44.82
N SER A 67 0.40 15.32 -45.01
CA SER A 67 -0.31 16.16 -44.07
C SER A 67 -1.69 15.58 -43.80
N ILE A 68 -1.92 15.07 -42.59
CA ILE A 68 -3.25 14.74 -42.08
C ILE A 68 -3.29 15.26 -40.64
N MET A 69 -4.17 16.21 -40.37
CA MET A 69 -4.59 16.57 -39.02
C MET A 69 -4.80 15.29 -38.22
N LYS A 70 -4.25 15.22 -37.01
CA LYS A 70 -4.40 14.08 -36.12
C LYS A 70 -5.86 14.00 -35.63
N VAL A 71 -6.73 13.47 -36.49
CA VAL A 71 -7.96 12.81 -36.10
C VAL A 71 -7.55 11.59 -35.30
N CYS A 72 -8.24 11.41 -34.18
CA CYS A 72 -8.26 10.24 -33.31
C CYS A 72 -8.02 8.94 -34.10
N ASN A 73 -7.12 8.09 -33.58
CA ASN A 73 -6.92 6.75 -34.11
C ASN A 73 -8.26 6.01 -34.05
N SER A 74 -8.76 5.61 -35.22
CA SER A 74 -9.87 4.69 -35.50
C SER A 74 -10.73 4.26 -34.31
N GLU A 75 -11.67 5.12 -33.93
CA GLU A 75 -12.86 4.72 -33.21
C GLU A 75 -13.70 3.84 -34.14
N ILE A 76 -13.95 2.59 -33.74
CA ILE A 76 -14.78 1.67 -34.52
C ILE A 76 -16.22 2.08 -34.29
N ASP A 77 -16.84 2.68 -35.31
CA ASP A 77 -18.25 3.03 -35.29
C ASP A 77 -19.10 1.74 -35.29
N THR A 78 -19.84 1.53 -34.21
CA THR A 78 -20.76 0.39 -34.07
C THR A 78 -22.03 0.55 -34.92
N GLY A 79 -22.14 1.61 -35.72
CA GLY A 79 -23.29 1.88 -36.59
C GLY A 79 -24.50 2.46 -35.85
N ALA A 80 -24.35 2.77 -34.56
CA ALA A 80 -25.38 3.34 -33.69
C ALA A 80 -24.94 4.67 -33.03
N GLY A 81 -23.85 5.30 -33.51
CA GLY A 81 -23.39 6.59 -33.01
C GLY A 81 -22.64 6.56 -31.66
N PHE A 82 -22.19 5.38 -31.22
CA PHE A 82 -21.32 5.22 -30.06
C PHE A 82 -19.94 4.70 -30.49
N PHE A 83 -18.89 5.43 -30.09
CA PHE A 83 -17.49 5.07 -30.31
C PHE A 83 -17.00 4.18 -29.16
N LEU A 84 -16.40 3.03 -29.50
CA LEU A 84 -15.79 2.12 -28.52
C LEU A 84 -14.34 2.56 -28.23
N ASP A 85 -14.01 2.71 -26.95
CA ASP A 85 -12.64 2.94 -26.51
C ASP A 85 -11.76 1.67 -26.68
N GLU A 86 -10.45 1.84 -26.88
CA GLU A 86 -9.46 0.75 -27.05
C GLU A 86 -9.45 -0.27 -25.88
N ASP A 87 -9.95 0.11 -24.70
CA ASP A 87 -10.12 -0.78 -23.54
C ASP A 87 -11.36 -1.67 -23.68
N GLN A 88 -12.47 -1.15 -24.22
CA GLN A 88 -13.71 -1.91 -24.44
C GLN A 88 -13.53 -2.93 -25.56
N GLU A 89 -12.78 -2.58 -26.60
CA GLU A 89 -12.44 -3.50 -27.69
C GLU A 89 -11.59 -4.68 -27.19
N ARG A 90 -10.65 -4.45 -26.26
CA ARG A 90 -9.88 -5.51 -25.62
C ARG A 90 -10.76 -6.43 -24.77
N ASP A 91 -11.75 -5.88 -24.07
CA ASP A 91 -12.66 -6.67 -23.25
C ASP A 91 -13.59 -7.55 -24.11
N LEU A 92 -14.08 -7.03 -25.24
CA LEU A 92 -14.86 -7.80 -26.22
C LEU A 92 -14.03 -8.88 -26.91
N LYS A 93 -12.78 -8.59 -27.31
CA LYS A 93 -11.86 -9.59 -27.89
C LYS A 93 -11.45 -10.66 -26.88
N ASN A 94 -11.41 -10.33 -25.58
CA ASN A 94 -11.09 -11.26 -24.50
C ASN A 94 -12.30 -12.04 -23.97
N GLN A 95 -13.54 -11.71 -24.40
CA GLN A 95 -14.69 -12.60 -24.22
C GLN A 95 -14.55 -13.81 -25.14
N LYS A 96 -13.66 -14.73 -24.75
CA LYS A 96 -13.66 -16.08 -25.30
C LYS A 96 -14.98 -16.71 -24.89
N VAL A 97 -15.88 -16.93 -25.86
CA VAL A 97 -17.10 -17.72 -25.68
C VAL A 97 -16.66 -19.09 -25.17
N ILE A 98 -16.83 -19.32 -23.87
CA ILE A 98 -16.64 -20.63 -23.27
C ILE A 98 -17.88 -21.42 -23.68
N TYR A 99 -17.72 -22.30 -24.66
CA TYR A 99 -18.68 -23.37 -24.87
C TYR A 99 -18.57 -24.28 -23.66
N ASP A 100 -19.63 -24.34 -22.85
CA ASP A 100 -19.73 -25.38 -21.82
C ASP A 100 -19.63 -26.73 -22.53
N GLU A 101 -18.58 -27.50 -22.21
CA GLU A 101 -18.40 -28.85 -22.76
C GLU A 101 -19.67 -29.65 -22.47
N ALA A 102 -20.16 -30.35 -23.50
CA ALA A 102 -21.40 -31.13 -23.41
C ALA A 102 -21.34 -32.07 -22.18
N PRO A 103 -22.43 -32.20 -21.41
CA PRO A 103 -22.46 -33.09 -20.25
C PRO A 103 -21.99 -34.48 -20.65
N SER A 104 -20.88 -34.93 -20.06
CA SER A 104 -20.36 -36.27 -20.28
C SER A 104 -21.40 -37.27 -19.75
N LEU A 105 -22.02 -38.02 -20.66
CA LEU A 105 -23.08 -39.02 -20.45
C LEU A 105 -22.64 -40.24 -19.60
N LEU A 106 -21.62 -40.11 -18.76
CA LEU A 106 -20.93 -41.19 -18.04
C LEU A 106 -20.96 -41.05 -16.52
N ILE A 107 -21.66 -40.06 -15.96
CA ILE A 107 -21.83 -39.93 -14.51
C ILE A 107 -23.16 -40.57 -14.14
N GLY A 108 -23.10 -41.85 -13.77
CA GLY A 108 -24.23 -42.52 -13.12
C GLY A 108 -24.71 -41.71 -11.93
N SER A 109 -26.00 -41.84 -11.61
CA SER A 109 -26.63 -41.17 -10.46
C SER A 109 -25.74 -41.28 -9.22
N CYS A 110 -25.25 -40.15 -8.72
CA CYS A 110 -24.45 -40.07 -7.51
C CYS A 110 -25.36 -39.98 -6.29
N ASN A 111 -24.94 -40.53 -5.17
CA ASN A 111 -25.66 -40.42 -3.91
C ASN A 111 -25.12 -39.22 -3.12
N CYS A 112 -26.01 -38.43 -2.53
CA CYS A 112 -25.63 -37.30 -1.68
C CYS A 112 -25.03 -37.76 -0.36
N GLU A 113 -23.87 -37.24 0.04
CA GLU A 113 -23.20 -37.57 1.31
C GLU A 113 -24.03 -37.21 2.56
N ASN A 114 -25.00 -36.29 2.45
CA ASN A 114 -25.80 -35.84 3.60
C ASN A 114 -27.18 -36.53 3.69
N CYS A 115 -27.85 -36.78 2.57
CA CYS A 115 -29.23 -37.30 2.55
C CYS A 115 -29.40 -38.61 1.78
N ASP A 116 -28.32 -39.17 1.21
CA ASP A 116 -28.28 -40.39 0.40
C ASP A 116 -29.20 -40.40 -0.84
N GLN A 117 -29.85 -39.28 -1.15
CA GLN A 117 -30.68 -39.16 -2.33
C GLN A 117 -29.82 -39.16 -3.59
N LYS A 118 -30.34 -39.80 -4.63
CA LYS A 118 -29.70 -39.85 -5.94
C LYS A 118 -29.87 -38.51 -6.65
N PHE A 119 -28.77 -37.94 -7.12
CA PHE A 119 -28.77 -36.75 -7.96
C PHE A 119 -27.80 -36.95 -9.12
N THR A 120 -28.02 -36.22 -10.22
CA THR A 120 -27.22 -36.34 -11.44
C THR A 120 -26.23 -35.19 -11.53
N GLU A 121 -26.69 -33.98 -11.26
CA GLU A 121 -25.89 -32.76 -11.29
C GLU A 121 -26.13 -31.97 -10.01
N SER A 122 -25.07 -31.37 -9.48
CA SER A 122 -25.16 -30.37 -8.42
C SER A 122 -24.07 -29.32 -8.59
N TYR A 123 -24.27 -28.15 -8.00
CA TYR A 123 -23.29 -27.06 -8.06
C TYR A 123 -21.93 -27.48 -7.49
N LEU A 124 -21.93 -28.20 -6.37
CA LEU A 124 -20.71 -28.64 -5.70
C LEU A 124 -20.01 -29.77 -6.46
N LEU A 125 -20.76 -30.68 -7.07
CA LEU A 125 -20.18 -31.75 -7.88
C LEU A 125 -19.49 -31.18 -9.13
N LYS A 126 -20.17 -30.27 -9.85
CA LYS A 126 -19.66 -29.64 -11.08
C LYS A 126 -18.37 -28.85 -10.82
N ASN A 127 -18.33 -28.05 -9.75
CA ASN A 127 -17.22 -27.12 -9.51
C ASN A 127 -16.11 -27.69 -8.62
N PHE A 128 -16.44 -28.53 -7.64
CA PHE A 128 -15.52 -28.95 -6.57
C PHE A 128 -15.37 -30.46 -6.41
N GLU A 129 -16.07 -31.28 -7.21
CA GLU A 129 -16.11 -32.75 -7.07
C GLU A 129 -16.61 -33.22 -5.70
N CYS A 130 -17.54 -32.47 -5.09
CA CYS A 130 -18.19 -32.87 -3.84
C CYS A 130 -19.57 -33.46 -4.10
N PHE A 131 -19.84 -34.66 -3.57
CA PHE A 131 -21.09 -35.40 -3.80
C PHE A 131 -22.22 -34.93 -2.88
N VAL A 132 -22.66 -33.68 -3.04
CA VAL A 132 -23.74 -33.09 -2.23
C VAL A 132 -24.78 -32.48 -3.16
N CYS A 133 -26.06 -32.77 -2.93
CA CYS A 133 -27.17 -32.20 -3.70
C CYS A 133 -27.40 -30.73 -3.33
N ASP A 134 -28.02 -29.96 -4.24
CA ASP A 134 -28.21 -28.51 -4.03
C ASP A 134 -29.14 -28.22 -2.83
N SER A 135 -30.12 -29.09 -2.54
CA SER A 135 -30.98 -28.96 -1.35
C SER A 135 -30.19 -29.06 -0.04
N CYS A 136 -29.29 -30.04 0.08
CA CYS A 136 -28.46 -30.19 1.28
C CYS A 136 -27.39 -29.09 1.39
N ARG A 137 -26.97 -28.54 0.24
CA ARG A 137 -26.06 -27.39 0.22
C ARG A 137 -26.71 -26.18 0.87
N GLU A 138 -27.92 -25.82 0.45
CA GLU A 138 -28.68 -24.68 0.98
C GLU A 138 -29.03 -24.86 2.47
N GLU A 139 -29.32 -26.09 2.91
CA GLU A 139 -29.59 -26.38 4.32
C GLU A 139 -28.35 -26.25 5.21
N ASN A 140 -27.15 -26.51 4.66
CA ASN A 140 -25.88 -26.50 5.40
C ASN A 140 -24.91 -25.45 4.86
N ASP A 141 -25.41 -24.24 4.55
CA ASP A 141 -24.65 -23.16 3.94
C ASP A 141 -23.34 -22.84 4.68
N GLU A 142 -23.33 -22.93 6.01
CA GLU A 142 -22.13 -22.69 6.83
C GLU A 142 -20.96 -23.62 6.48
N THR A 143 -21.24 -24.88 6.13
CA THR A 143 -20.22 -25.88 5.83
C THR A 143 -19.70 -25.78 4.40
N TYR A 144 -20.53 -25.31 3.47
CA TYR A 144 -20.24 -25.23 2.04
C TYR A 144 -19.92 -23.80 1.57
N ASN A 145 -19.51 -22.94 2.50
CA ASN A 145 -19.08 -21.59 2.21
C ASN A 145 -17.86 -21.55 1.28
N LEU A 146 -17.83 -20.52 0.44
CA LEU A 146 -16.71 -20.23 -0.46
C LEU A 146 -15.79 -19.20 0.16
N ILE A 147 -14.49 -19.45 0.10
CA ILE A 147 -13.45 -18.57 0.63
C ILE A 147 -12.50 -18.11 -0.47
N THR A 148 -12.08 -16.84 -0.43
CA THR A 148 -11.12 -16.31 -1.41
C THR A 148 -9.73 -16.92 -1.20
N LYS A 149 -8.92 -16.97 -2.27
CA LYS A 149 -7.51 -17.41 -2.18
C LYS A 149 -6.72 -16.67 -1.10
N THR A 150 -6.94 -15.36 -0.96
CA THR A 150 -6.27 -14.54 0.05
C THR A 150 -6.72 -14.88 1.45
N ASP A 151 -8.02 -15.09 1.65
CA ASP A 151 -8.57 -15.44 2.96
C ASP A 151 -8.18 -16.85 3.39
N ALA A 152 -8.12 -17.80 2.46
CA ALA A 152 -7.61 -19.15 2.73
C ALA A 152 -6.18 -19.10 3.29
N LYS A 153 -5.29 -18.30 2.68
CA LYS A 153 -3.91 -18.14 3.15
C LYS A 153 -3.82 -17.44 4.51
N THR A 154 -4.65 -16.42 4.76
CA THR A 154 -4.60 -15.67 6.02
C THR A 154 -5.24 -16.44 7.17
N LYS A 155 -6.43 -17.03 6.95
CA LYS A 155 -7.19 -17.79 7.95
C LYS A 155 -6.58 -19.16 8.24
N TYR A 156 -6.00 -19.86 7.27
CA TYR A 156 -5.46 -21.21 7.49
C TYR A 156 -3.93 -21.28 7.41
N LEU A 157 -3.25 -20.12 7.28
CA LEU A 157 -1.80 -20.02 7.19
C LEU A 157 -1.20 -20.93 6.09
N LEU A 158 -1.95 -21.10 4.99
CA LEU A 158 -1.54 -21.90 3.84
C LEU A 158 -0.71 -21.09 2.84
N ASN A 159 0.17 -21.76 2.10
CA ASN A 159 0.92 -21.16 0.99
C ASN A 159 0.31 -21.48 -0.38
N ASP A 160 0.77 -20.81 -1.43
CA ASP A 160 0.34 -21.10 -2.81
C ASP A 160 0.61 -22.55 -3.24
N VAL A 161 1.72 -23.12 -2.78
CA VAL A 161 2.09 -24.52 -3.07
C VAL A 161 1.05 -25.49 -2.48
N ASP A 162 0.54 -25.17 -1.29
CA ASP A 162 -0.41 -26.03 -0.59
C ASP A 162 -1.81 -26.01 -1.24
N LEU A 163 -2.15 -24.92 -1.93
CA LEU A 163 -3.42 -24.78 -2.66
C LEU A 163 -3.32 -25.34 -4.09
N ASP A 164 -2.28 -24.94 -4.83
CA ASP A 164 -2.23 -25.15 -6.29
C ASP A 164 -1.44 -26.42 -6.71
N LYS A 165 -0.47 -26.87 -5.90
CA LYS A 165 0.46 -27.95 -6.29
C LYS A 165 0.24 -29.26 -5.55
N ARG A 166 -0.04 -29.22 -4.25
CA ARG A 166 -0.24 -30.43 -3.44
C ARG A 166 -1.42 -31.26 -3.94
N GLU A 167 -1.21 -32.56 -4.04
CA GLU A 167 -2.22 -33.54 -4.43
C GLU A 167 -3.16 -33.88 -3.26
N PRO A 168 -4.47 -34.07 -3.49
CA PRO A 168 -5.22 -33.76 -4.72
C PRO A 168 -5.33 -32.24 -4.94
N LYS A 169 -5.24 -31.75 -6.18
CA LYS A 169 -5.30 -30.31 -6.44
C LYS A 169 -6.69 -29.75 -6.09
N LEU A 170 -6.73 -28.66 -5.34
CA LEU A 170 -8.00 -28.05 -4.97
C LEU A 170 -8.60 -27.31 -6.17
N LYS A 171 -9.85 -27.62 -6.48
CA LYS A 171 -10.63 -26.92 -7.51
C LYS A 171 -11.07 -25.55 -6.99
N PHE A 172 -11.24 -24.59 -7.90
CA PHE A 172 -11.67 -23.24 -7.58
C PHE A 172 -12.56 -22.66 -8.68
N ILE A 173 -13.39 -21.70 -8.29
CA ILE A 173 -14.22 -20.91 -9.20
C ILE A 173 -13.57 -19.54 -9.39
N VAL A 174 -13.55 -19.07 -10.64
CA VAL A 174 -13.03 -17.74 -10.98
C VAL A 174 -14.20 -16.75 -11.05
N ARG A 175 -14.08 -15.63 -10.34
CA ARG A 175 -15.07 -14.52 -10.37
C ARG A 175 -14.37 -13.18 -10.55
N LYS A 176 -15.07 -12.19 -11.12
CA LYS A 176 -14.59 -10.81 -11.16
C LYS A 176 -14.51 -10.24 -9.75
N ASN A 177 -13.56 -9.34 -9.52
CA ASN A 177 -13.45 -8.68 -8.23
C ASN A 177 -14.62 -7.68 -8.03
N PRO A 178 -15.41 -7.80 -6.94
CA PRO A 178 -16.59 -6.97 -6.72
C PRO A 178 -16.24 -5.50 -6.47
N HIS A 179 -15.03 -5.21 -5.99
CA HIS A 179 -14.61 -3.84 -5.73
C HIS A 179 -14.17 -3.13 -7.01
N ASN A 180 -13.44 -3.82 -7.89
CA ASN A 180 -13.07 -3.27 -9.18
C ASN A 180 -12.91 -4.41 -10.22
N PRO A 181 -13.79 -4.48 -11.24
CA PRO A 181 -13.75 -5.55 -12.24
C PRO A 181 -12.52 -5.49 -13.16
N ARG A 182 -11.79 -4.36 -13.19
CA ARG A 182 -10.52 -4.22 -13.92
C ARG A 182 -9.35 -4.88 -13.20
N TRP A 183 -9.48 -5.15 -11.91
CA TRP A 183 -8.48 -5.93 -11.18
C TRP A 183 -8.50 -7.39 -11.61
N GLY A 184 -7.44 -8.12 -11.29
CA GLY A 184 -7.35 -9.54 -11.59
C GLY A 184 -8.51 -10.33 -10.96
N ASP A 185 -8.90 -11.40 -11.64
CA ASP A 185 -10.00 -12.24 -11.20
C ASP A 185 -9.70 -12.92 -9.86
N MET A 186 -10.71 -13.00 -8.99
CA MET A 186 -10.61 -13.71 -7.72
C MET A 186 -10.81 -15.21 -7.93
N LYS A 187 -10.09 -15.99 -7.12
CA LYS A 187 -10.29 -17.44 -7.03
C LYS A 187 -11.00 -17.76 -5.71
N LEU A 188 -12.09 -18.50 -5.82
CA LEU A 188 -12.92 -18.97 -4.71
C LEU A 188 -12.76 -20.48 -4.54
N TYR A 189 -12.39 -20.90 -3.34
CA TYR A 189 -12.22 -22.30 -2.95
C TYR A 189 -13.35 -22.70 -1.99
N LEU A 190 -13.65 -23.99 -1.90
CA LEU A 190 -14.58 -24.50 -0.90
C LEU A 190 -13.90 -24.53 0.49
N GLU A 191 -14.48 -23.85 1.48
CA GLU A 191 -13.87 -23.67 2.80
C GLU A 191 -13.60 -25.01 3.51
N SER A 192 -14.51 -25.98 3.38
CA SER A 192 -14.34 -27.32 3.95
C SER A 192 -13.13 -28.08 3.37
N GLN A 193 -12.85 -27.95 2.06
CA GLN A 193 -11.67 -28.53 1.42
C GLN A 193 -10.39 -27.85 1.90
N VAL A 194 -10.42 -26.53 2.04
CA VAL A 194 -9.30 -25.74 2.55
C VAL A 194 -8.99 -26.10 4.01
N LYS A 195 -10.02 -26.25 4.86
CA LYS A 195 -9.85 -26.67 6.27
C LYS A 195 -9.20 -28.05 6.35
N ARG A 196 -9.68 -29.02 5.56
CA ARG A 196 -9.05 -30.36 5.46
C ARG A 196 -7.58 -30.26 5.01
N ARG A 197 -7.28 -29.45 4.00
CA ARG A 197 -5.90 -29.22 3.54
C ARG A 197 -5.04 -28.59 4.63
N ALA A 198 -5.59 -27.67 5.41
CA ALA A 198 -4.90 -27.03 6.53
C ALA A 198 -4.52 -28.04 7.61
N ILE A 199 -5.44 -28.94 7.97
CA ILE A 199 -5.17 -30.03 8.91
C ILE A 199 -4.07 -30.96 8.38
N VAL A 200 -4.03 -31.26 7.08
CA VAL A 200 -2.96 -32.07 6.49
C VAL A 200 -1.59 -31.38 6.56
N VAL A 201 -1.54 -30.05 6.41
CA VAL A 201 -0.28 -29.28 6.42
C VAL A 201 0.21 -29.00 7.84
N TRP A 202 -0.71 -28.67 8.75
CA TRP A 202 -0.41 -28.24 10.11
C TRP A 202 -0.64 -29.35 11.16
N GLU A 203 -1.09 -30.52 10.73
CA GLU A 203 -1.41 -31.73 11.51
C GLU A 203 -2.61 -31.59 12.48
N SER A 204 -2.81 -30.42 13.10
CA SER A 204 -3.89 -30.16 14.05
C SER A 204 -4.43 -28.73 13.93
N GLU A 205 -5.72 -28.55 14.24
CA GLU A 205 -6.37 -27.23 14.31
C GLU A 205 -5.76 -26.36 15.43
N GLU A 206 -5.39 -26.97 16.55
CA GLU A 206 -4.74 -26.28 17.69
C GLU A 206 -3.40 -25.64 17.27
N LYS A 207 -2.63 -26.32 16.40
CA LYS A 207 -1.35 -25.78 15.90
C LYS A 207 -1.57 -24.56 15.00
N ILE A 208 -2.66 -24.52 14.23
CA ILE A 208 -3.01 -23.38 13.40
C ILE A 208 -3.35 -22.18 14.29
N GLU A 209 -4.13 -22.40 15.35
CA GLU A 209 -4.50 -21.36 16.31
C GLU A 209 -3.28 -20.82 17.07
N ALA A 210 -2.45 -21.70 17.64
CA ALA A 210 -1.21 -21.31 18.30
C ALA A 210 -0.27 -20.52 17.35
N ALA A 211 -0.18 -20.92 16.08
CA ALA A 211 0.61 -20.20 15.08
C ALA A 211 0.03 -18.80 14.75
N LYS A 212 -1.31 -18.66 14.74
CA LYS A 212 -1.97 -17.36 14.58
C LYS A 212 -1.67 -16.44 15.76
N GLU A 213 -1.82 -16.93 16.99
CA GLU A 213 -1.53 -16.18 18.21
C GLU A 213 -0.06 -15.73 18.25
N ALA A 214 0.86 -16.64 17.96
CA ALA A 214 2.28 -16.28 17.86
C ALA A 214 2.54 -15.18 16.80
N LYS A 215 1.77 -15.16 15.71
CA LYS A 215 1.88 -14.14 14.65
C LYS A 215 1.28 -12.79 15.08
N THR A 216 0.17 -12.78 15.81
CA THR A 216 -0.45 -11.55 16.34
C THR A 216 0.45 -10.93 17.41
N GLU A 217 1.00 -11.73 18.31
CA GLU A 217 1.97 -11.29 19.32
C GLU A 217 3.25 -10.73 18.69
N LYS A 218 3.84 -11.43 17.70
CA LYS A 218 5.00 -10.92 16.95
C LYS A 218 4.69 -9.59 16.29
N ARG A 219 3.50 -9.42 15.70
CA ARG A 219 3.06 -8.16 15.08
C ARG A 219 2.90 -7.05 16.11
N ALA A 220 2.32 -7.34 17.27
CA ALA A 220 2.20 -6.40 18.38
C ALA A 220 3.59 -5.98 18.90
N ASN A 221 4.49 -6.93 19.10
CA ASN A 221 5.86 -6.68 19.55
C ASN A 221 6.66 -5.86 18.54
N MET A 222 6.52 -6.12 17.24
CA MET A 222 7.13 -5.29 16.20
C MET A 222 6.59 -3.86 16.19
N LYS A 223 5.28 -3.66 16.39
CA LYS A 223 4.68 -2.32 16.53
C LYS A 223 5.25 -1.58 17.75
N LYS A 224 5.32 -2.24 18.92
CA LYS A 224 5.93 -1.70 20.15
C LYS A 224 7.39 -1.30 19.93
N LYS A 225 8.20 -2.18 19.32
CA LYS A 225 9.61 -1.90 18.99
C LYS A 225 9.75 -0.72 18.02
N LYS A 226 8.91 -0.65 16.99
CA LYS A 226 8.91 0.46 16.02
C LYS A 226 8.55 1.78 16.69
N PHE A 227 7.57 1.79 17.60
CA PHE A 227 7.20 2.96 18.38
C PHE A 227 8.35 3.40 19.30
N ASN A 228 8.94 2.49 20.06
CA ASN A 228 10.07 2.78 20.93
C ASN A 228 11.29 3.31 20.16
N LYS A 229 11.55 2.76 18.97
CA LYS A 229 12.61 3.26 18.08
C LYS A 229 12.35 4.71 17.67
N LYS A 230 11.13 5.03 17.22
CA LYS A 230 10.73 6.41 16.87
C LYS A 230 10.84 7.36 18.06
N MET A 231 10.45 6.92 19.26
CA MET A 231 10.58 7.72 20.49
C MET A 231 12.05 7.96 20.85
N LYS A 232 12.92 6.97 20.68
CA LYS A 232 14.36 7.14 20.88
C LYS A 232 14.96 8.12 19.87
N GLU A 233 14.61 8.01 18.60
CA GLU A 233 15.05 8.93 17.54
C GLU A 233 14.61 10.37 17.83
N LEU A 234 13.35 10.56 18.25
CA LEU A 234 12.81 11.86 18.64
C LEU A 234 13.55 12.44 19.86
N ARG A 235 13.83 11.63 20.88
CA ARG A 235 14.62 12.10 22.05
C ARG A 235 16.03 12.50 21.64
N MET A 236 16.66 11.76 20.73
CA MET A 236 18.00 12.08 20.23
C MET A 236 18.01 13.37 19.41
N SER A 237 17.01 13.61 18.55
CA SER A 237 16.92 14.86 17.78
C SER A 237 16.75 16.07 18.69
N VAL A 238 15.84 16.02 19.67
CA VAL A 238 15.63 17.11 20.64
C VAL A 238 16.88 17.36 21.49
N ARG A 239 17.58 16.29 21.93
CA ARG A 239 18.83 16.44 22.68
C ARG A 239 19.92 17.10 21.84
N SER A 240 20.03 16.76 20.56
CA SER A 240 21.01 17.35 19.65
C SER A 240 20.73 18.82 19.32
N SER A 241 19.46 19.24 19.28
CA SER A 241 19.11 20.65 19.07
C SER A 241 19.39 21.52 20.30
N LEU A 242 19.21 20.98 21.51
CA LEU A 242 19.55 21.70 22.75
C LEU A 242 21.07 21.72 23.02
N TRP A 243 21.78 20.67 22.62
CA TRP A 243 23.23 20.53 22.79
C TRP A 243 23.98 20.92 21.51
N GLN A 244 23.86 22.17 21.08
CA GLN A 244 24.82 22.74 20.15
C GLN A 244 26.00 23.27 20.96
N LYS A 245 27.11 22.53 20.96
CA LYS A 245 28.38 23.00 21.51
C LYS A 245 28.73 24.26 20.71
N GLN A 246 28.66 25.43 21.33
CA GLN A 246 29.11 26.69 20.75
C GLN A 246 30.60 26.54 20.46
N THR A 247 30.91 26.05 19.26
CA THR A 247 32.24 25.99 18.67
C THR A 247 32.50 27.36 18.05
N SER A 248 32.35 28.40 18.88
CA SER A 248 32.96 29.68 18.61
C SER A 248 34.46 29.43 18.71
N THR A 249 35.10 29.15 17.58
CA THR A 249 36.55 29.16 17.48
C THR A 249 36.97 30.59 17.72
N HIS A 250 37.55 30.84 18.89
CA HIS A 250 38.12 32.13 19.20
C HIS A 250 39.18 32.47 18.14
N GLN A 251 38.96 33.54 17.36
CA GLN A 251 39.97 34.01 16.41
C GLN A 251 41.01 34.82 17.18
N HIS A 252 42.20 34.24 17.31
CA HIS A 252 43.30 34.87 18.03
C HIS A 252 43.81 36.12 17.31
N SER A 253 43.69 37.29 17.93
CA SER A 253 44.46 38.47 17.57
C SER A 253 45.74 38.51 18.42
N TYR A 254 46.88 38.29 17.79
CA TYR A 254 48.19 38.33 18.45
C TYR A 254 48.72 39.77 18.52
N GLY A 255 49.22 40.16 19.70
CA GLY A 255 49.80 41.47 19.98
C GLY A 255 51.28 41.56 19.63
N GLU A 256 51.98 42.44 20.35
CA GLU A 256 53.41 42.73 20.19
C GLU A 256 54.29 41.48 20.39
N GLU A 257 55.39 41.41 19.62
CA GLU A 257 56.34 40.30 19.66
C GLU A 257 57.43 40.53 20.70
N SER A 258 57.56 39.59 21.65
CA SER A 258 58.68 39.53 22.58
C SER A 258 59.73 38.56 22.08
N TYR A 259 61.00 38.94 22.19
CA TYR A 259 62.15 38.12 21.83
C TYR A 259 62.88 37.69 23.10
N ASP A 260 63.10 36.39 23.24
CA ASP A 260 63.79 35.80 24.38
C ASP A 260 65.23 35.44 23.98
N GLU A 261 66.21 36.20 24.46
CA GLU A 261 67.64 36.11 24.09
C GLU A 261 68.32 34.78 24.47
N GLU A 262 67.79 34.06 25.47
CA GLU A 262 68.39 32.81 25.96
C GLU A 262 68.03 31.59 25.09
N GLU A 263 66.85 31.62 24.44
CA GLU A 263 66.32 30.49 23.66
C GLU A 263 66.23 30.78 22.15
N ASP A 264 66.59 31.99 21.70
CA ASP A 264 66.56 32.43 20.29
C ASP A 264 65.16 32.23 19.64
N MET A 265 64.10 32.51 20.40
CA MET A 265 62.70 32.33 19.99
C MET A 265 61.89 33.63 20.11
N TYR A 266 60.95 33.82 19.18
CA TYR A 266 59.96 34.90 19.23
C TYR A 266 58.64 34.38 19.79
N SER A 267 58.03 35.11 20.72
CA SER A 267 56.74 34.80 21.32
C SER A 267 55.72 35.90 21.05
N LYS A 268 54.48 35.51 20.71
CA LYS A 268 53.34 36.41 20.50
C LYS A 268 52.18 35.98 21.39
N THR A 269 51.66 36.89 22.20
CA THR A 269 50.52 36.62 23.08
C THR A 269 49.22 37.16 22.46
N CYS A 270 48.16 36.36 22.52
CA CYS A 270 46.84 36.77 22.04
C CYS A 270 46.18 37.69 23.08
N THR A 271 45.81 38.90 22.67
CA THR A 271 45.26 39.94 23.56
C THR A 271 43.90 39.58 24.16
N THR A 272 43.16 38.70 23.49
CA THR A 272 41.77 38.37 23.86
C THR A 272 41.63 37.09 24.66
N CYS A 273 42.62 36.19 24.66
CA CYS A 273 42.54 34.92 25.40
C CYS A 273 43.84 34.48 26.08
N GLY A 274 44.93 35.25 25.95
CA GLY A 274 46.22 34.94 26.59
C GLY A 274 46.98 33.75 25.99
N ASN A 275 46.58 33.25 24.81
CA ASN A 275 47.30 32.16 24.14
C ASN A 275 48.66 32.65 23.62
N VAL A 276 49.74 31.92 23.90
CA VAL A 276 51.11 32.27 23.49
C VAL A 276 51.52 31.41 22.30
N MET A 277 51.94 32.05 21.21
CA MET A 277 52.53 31.40 20.05
C MET A 277 54.03 31.67 20.03
N THR A 278 54.84 30.63 20.15
CA THR A 278 56.30 30.69 19.98
C THR A 278 56.68 30.26 18.56
N TYR A 279 57.61 30.97 17.93
CA TYR A 279 58.14 30.65 16.59
C TYR A 279 59.58 31.17 16.41
N GLU A 280 60.31 30.56 15.49
CA GLU A 280 61.66 30.96 15.08
C GLU A 280 61.57 31.82 13.81
N LYS A 281 62.36 32.90 13.71
CA LYS A 281 62.36 33.83 12.56
C LYS A 281 63.69 33.65 11.82
N MET A 282 63.63 33.07 10.61
CA MET A 282 64.80 32.94 9.71
C MET A 282 65.22 34.28 9.10
#